data_AF-A0A947QRB7-F1
#
_entry.id   AF-A0A947QRB7-F1
#
_cell.length_a   1.000
_cell.length_b   1.000
_cell.length_c   1.000
_cell.angle_alpha   90.00
_cell.angle_beta   90.00
_cell.angle_gamma   90.00
#
_symmetry.space_group_name_H-M   'P 1'
#
loop_
_entity.id
_entity.type
_entity.pdbx_description
1 polymer ?
#
loop_
_entity_poly.entity_id
_entity_poly.type
_entity_poly.pdbx_seq_one_letter_code
_entity_poly.pdbx_strand_id
1 'polypeptide(L)'
;MKNRFPVVWLTGNSGAGKTTLAFAARDYFNEDSNMDSPLARRIVILDGDEMRNSVSVDEGFSPEDRRRHNLRVARLANLMSAHGFLVIVAVIAPFEKVRNELQPICDPRWVHIKRDGLNGADRPYEPPTKPDFVIDNNVLSIEEGINQMISYLRAFEICTGEPKRMPIKKEGTVIKVG
;
A
#
# COMPACT_ATOMS: atom_id res chain seq x y z
N MET A 1 -3.72 2.10 -24.68
CA MET A 1 -4.28 2.53 -23.37
C MET A 1 -3.13 3.02 -22.52
N LYS A 2 -3.25 4.19 -21.87
CA LYS A 2 -2.14 4.83 -21.14
C LYS A 2 -1.71 3.95 -19.95
N ASN A 3 -0.40 3.88 -19.72
CA ASN A 3 0.19 3.17 -18.58
C ASN A 3 -0.38 3.67 -17.26
N ARG A 4 -1.08 2.79 -16.58
CA ARG A 4 -1.70 3.07 -15.29
C ARG A 4 -0.90 2.37 -14.20
N PHE A 5 -0.31 3.13 -13.28
CA PHE A 5 0.30 2.54 -12.10
C PHE A 5 -0.78 1.98 -11.16
N PRO A 6 -0.51 0.88 -10.45
CA PRO A 6 -1.48 0.29 -9.53
C PRO A 6 -1.72 1.17 -8.30
N VAL A 7 -2.84 0.91 -7.63
CA VAL A 7 -3.05 1.33 -6.23
C VAL A 7 -2.45 0.26 -5.33
N VAL A 8 -1.51 0.64 -4.47
CA VAL A 8 -0.91 -0.24 -3.46
C VAL A 8 -1.54 0.10 -2.11
N TRP A 9 -2.25 -0.86 -1.51
CA TRP A 9 -2.93 -0.66 -0.23
C TRP A 9 -2.22 -1.40 0.90
N LEU A 10 -1.64 -0.63 1.82
CA LEU A 10 -1.00 -1.14 3.02
C LEU A 10 -2.06 -1.42 4.08
N THR A 11 -2.21 -2.68 4.50
CA THR A 11 -3.09 -3.07 5.60
C THR A 11 -2.28 -3.66 6.74
N GLY A 12 -2.73 -3.45 7.96
CA GLY A 12 -2.05 -3.87 9.19
C GLY A 12 -2.57 -3.05 10.36
N ASN A 13 -2.37 -3.55 11.58
CA ASN A 13 -2.76 -2.86 12.81
C ASN A 13 -2.22 -1.42 12.85
N SER A 14 -2.92 -0.50 13.53
CA SER A 14 -2.32 0.81 13.86
C SER A 14 -1.01 0.59 14.63
N GLY A 15 0.03 1.35 14.27
CA GLY A 15 1.39 1.16 14.79
C GLY A 15 2.24 0.10 14.06
N ALA A 16 1.71 -0.61 13.05
CA ALA A 16 2.49 -1.63 12.31
C ALA A 16 3.60 -1.05 11.41
N GLY A 17 3.65 0.27 11.21
CA GLY A 17 4.69 0.95 10.39
C GLY A 17 4.27 1.27 8.95
N LYS A 18 2.98 1.21 8.61
CA LYS A 18 2.44 1.49 7.26
C LYS A 18 2.91 2.85 6.71
N THR A 19 2.64 3.92 7.46
CA THR A 19 3.01 5.29 7.10
C THR A 19 4.52 5.44 6.94
N THR A 20 5.29 4.93 7.90
CA THR A 20 6.76 4.94 7.85
C THR A 20 7.31 4.28 6.57
N LEU A 21 6.82 3.08 6.23
CA LEU A 21 7.24 2.37 5.01
C LEU A 21 6.83 3.12 3.74
N ALA A 22 5.62 3.69 3.70
CA ALA A 22 5.13 4.43 2.55
C ALA A 22 5.97 5.68 2.26
N PHE A 23 6.26 6.48 3.28
CA PHE A 23 7.05 7.71 3.16
C PHE A 23 8.50 7.41 2.81
N ALA A 24 9.15 6.47 3.52
CA ALA A 24 10.53 6.11 3.23
C ALA A 24 10.71 5.58 1.79
N ALA A 25 9.76 4.76 1.30
CA ALA A 25 9.81 4.28 -0.07
C ALA A 25 9.65 5.42 -1.10
N ARG A 26 8.70 6.35 -0.88
CA ARG A 26 8.54 7.53 -1.74
C ARG A 26 9.81 8.38 -1.77
N ASP A 27 10.37 8.65 -0.60
CA ASP A 27 11.51 9.53 -0.46
C ASP A 27 12.73 8.94 -1.19
N TYR A 28 12.95 7.63 -1.09
CA TYR A 28 13.96 6.91 -1.87
C TYR A 28 13.85 7.18 -3.38
N PHE A 29 12.66 7.03 -3.98
CA PHE A 29 12.47 7.27 -5.42
C PHE A 29 12.57 8.75 -5.81
N ASN A 30 12.49 9.67 -4.86
CA ASN A 30 12.60 11.11 -5.08
C ASN A 30 14.01 11.65 -4.81
N GLU A 31 14.95 10.82 -4.35
CA GLU A 31 16.36 11.18 -4.27
C GLU A 31 16.96 11.43 -5.66
N ASP A 32 17.92 12.34 -5.76
CA ASP A 32 18.57 12.69 -7.03
C ASP A 32 19.20 11.48 -7.74
N SER A 33 19.71 10.52 -6.96
CA SER A 33 20.29 9.26 -7.43
C SER A 33 19.28 8.34 -8.13
N ASN A 34 17.98 8.54 -7.92
CA ASN A 34 16.89 7.72 -8.46
C ASN A 34 15.99 8.49 -9.43
N MET A 35 16.35 9.71 -9.83
CA MET A 35 15.48 10.60 -10.60
C MET A 35 15.15 10.08 -12.02
N ASP A 36 15.96 9.17 -12.56
CA ASP A 36 15.69 8.47 -13.83
C ASP A 36 14.60 7.39 -13.69
N SER A 37 14.18 7.05 -12.47
CA SER A 37 13.09 6.11 -12.23
C SER A 37 11.77 6.63 -12.83
N PRO A 38 10.99 5.78 -13.52
CA PRO A 38 9.62 6.12 -13.95
C PRO A 38 8.68 6.49 -12.79
N LEU A 39 9.02 6.13 -11.55
CA LEU A 39 8.27 6.41 -10.34
C LEU A 39 8.68 7.73 -9.66
N ALA A 40 9.83 8.30 -10.03
CA ALA A 40 10.31 9.56 -9.48
C ALA A 40 9.24 10.64 -9.63
N ARG A 41 8.91 11.31 -8.52
CA ARG A 41 7.85 12.34 -8.40
C ARG A 41 6.44 11.89 -8.81
N ARG A 42 6.20 10.58 -8.95
CA ARG A 42 4.89 10.00 -9.31
C ARG A 42 4.26 9.15 -8.21
N ILE A 43 4.91 9.03 -7.05
CA ILE A 43 4.34 8.33 -5.90
C ILE A 43 3.53 9.32 -5.05
N VAL A 44 2.25 9.01 -4.87
CA VAL A 44 1.34 9.74 -3.97
C VAL A 44 1.01 8.85 -2.78
N ILE A 45 1.03 9.41 -1.57
CA ILE A 45 0.66 8.70 -0.34
C ILE A 45 -0.69 9.24 0.12
N LEU A 46 -1.64 8.33 0.38
CA LEU A 46 -2.89 8.64 1.06
C LEU A 46 -2.81 8.08 2.48
N ASP A 47 -2.38 8.93 3.42
CA ASP A 47 -2.23 8.56 4.84
C ASP A 47 -3.57 8.63 5.59
N GLY A 48 -3.80 7.72 6.53
CA GLY A 48 -5.08 7.62 7.25
C GLY A 48 -5.46 8.88 8.02
N ASP A 49 -4.51 9.54 8.67
CA ASP A 49 -4.80 10.72 9.48
C ASP A 49 -5.03 11.94 8.60
N GLU A 50 -4.21 12.10 7.55
CA GLU A 50 -4.40 13.16 6.55
C GLU A 50 -5.73 13.00 5.79
N MET A 51 -6.08 11.78 5.39
CA MET A 51 -7.33 11.51 4.69
C MET A 51 -8.55 11.74 5.59
N ARG A 52 -8.45 11.46 6.89
CA ARG A 52 -9.55 11.78 7.83
C ARG A 52 -9.78 13.28 7.90
N ASN A 53 -8.71 14.05 8.03
CA ASN A 53 -8.77 15.51 8.13
C ASN A 53 -9.17 16.22 6.81
N SER A 54 -9.18 15.51 5.68
CA SER A 54 -9.49 16.10 4.37
C SER A 54 -10.80 15.61 3.77
N VAL A 55 -11.03 14.29 3.74
CA VAL A 55 -12.18 13.68 3.05
C VAL A 55 -13.18 13.03 4.01
N SER A 56 -12.97 13.09 5.32
CA SER A 56 -13.86 12.46 6.31
C SER A 56 -13.94 13.25 7.62
N VAL A 57 -13.92 14.59 7.52
CA VAL A 57 -13.80 15.53 8.65
C VAL A 57 -14.90 15.34 9.71
N ASP A 58 -16.11 15.00 9.27
CA ASP A 58 -17.28 14.86 10.16
C ASP A 58 -17.52 13.41 10.64
N GLU A 59 -16.62 12.47 10.36
CA GLU A 59 -16.81 11.05 10.66
C GLU A 59 -16.08 10.59 11.92
N GLY A 60 -16.77 9.78 12.72
CA GLY A 60 -16.17 9.09 13.86
C GLY A 60 -15.38 7.84 13.45
N PHE A 61 -15.32 6.88 14.38
CA PHE A 61 -14.58 5.62 14.23
C PHE A 61 -15.51 4.40 14.27
N SER A 62 -16.82 4.59 14.07
CA SER A 62 -17.74 3.46 13.97
C SER A 62 -17.42 2.56 12.76
N PRO A 63 -17.85 1.29 12.74
CA PRO A 63 -17.62 0.42 11.59
C PRO A 63 -18.11 1.01 10.27
N GLU A 64 -19.26 1.69 10.27
CA GLU A 64 -19.81 2.31 9.07
C GLU A 64 -19.06 3.57 8.67
N ASP A 65 -18.61 4.40 9.63
CA ASP A 65 -17.72 5.55 9.34
C ASP A 65 -16.42 5.08 8.69
N ARG A 66 -15.79 4.03 9.25
CA ARG A 66 -14.58 3.40 8.69
C ARG A 66 -14.83 2.86 7.29
N ARG A 67 -16.00 2.28 7.02
CA ARG A 67 -16.37 1.81 5.68
C ARG A 67 -16.47 2.98 4.70
N ARG A 68 -17.21 4.04 5.03
CA ARG A 68 -17.38 5.22 4.16
C ARG A 68 -16.05 5.93 3.91
N HIS A 69 -15.22 6.09 4.95
CA HIS A 69 -13.86 6.59 4.83
C HIS A 69 -13.03 5.79 3.81
N ASN A 70 -12.98 4.46 3.97
CA ASN A 70 -12.26 3.58 3.04
C ASN A 70 -12.77 3.69 1.59
N LEU A 71 -14.09 3.79 1.38
CA LEU A 71 -14.67 3.97 0.05
C LEU A 71 -14.28 5.31 -0.59
N ARG A 72 -14.19 6.40 0.19
CA ARG A 72 -13.73 7.71 -0.31
C ARG A 72 -12.27 7.65 -0.71
N VAL A 73 -11.42 7.08 0.13
CA VAL A 73 -9.98 6.89 -0.15
C VAL A 73 -9.78 6.03 -1.40
N ALA A 74 -10.53 4.93 -1.57
CA ALA A 74 -10.45 4.09 -2.76
C ALA A 74 -10.80 4.84 -4.05
N ARG A 75 -11.84 5.69 -4.04
CA ARG A 75 -12.21 6.50 -5.19
C ARG A 75 -11.14 7.53 -5.54
N LEU A 76 -10.58 8.21 -4.54
CA LEU A 76 -9.47 9.14 -4.73
C LEU A 76 -8.23 8.43 -5.28
N ALA A 77 -7.86 7.29 -4.72
CA ALA A 77 -6.75 6.47 -5.20
C ALA A 77 -6.94 6.02 -6.65
N ASN A 78 -8.16 5.58 -7.01
CA ASN A 78 -8.49 5.20 -8.38
C ASN A 78 -8.32 6.38 -9.36
N LEU A 79 -8.79 7.58 -8.98
CA LEU A 79 -8.65 8.78 -9.80
C LEU A 79 -7.18 9.13 -10.02
N MET A 80 -6.38 9.22 -8.95
CA MET A 80 -4.95 9.55 -9.05
C MET A 80 -4.18 8.50 -9.86
N SER A 81 -4.46 7.22 -9.63
CA SER A 81 -3.89 6.12 -10.40
C SER A 81 -4.21 6.24 -11.90
N ALA A 82 -5.45 6.58 -12.26
CA ALA A 82 -5.84 6.82 -13.65
C ALA A 82 -5.11 8.02 -14.30
N HIS A 83 -4.59 8.95 -13.49
CA HIS A 83 -3.80 10.09 -13.93
C HIS A 83 -2.27 9.85 -13.91
N GLY A 84 -1.83 8.59 -13.74
CA GLY A 84 -0.43 8.22 -13.89
C GLY A 84 0.40 8.34 -12.61
N PHE A 85 -0.25 8.33 -11.45
CA PHE A 85 0.41 8.23 -10.15
C PHE A 85 0.40 6.80 -9.62
N LEU A 86 1.50 6.35 -9.02
CA LEU A 86 1.48 5.18 -8.15
C LEU A 86 0.94 5.65 -6.80
N VAL A 87 -0.19 5.11 -6.38
CA VAL A 87 -0.84 5.53 -5.13
C VAL A 87 -0.56 4.51 -4.05
N ILE A 88 0.07 4.93 -2.96
CA ILE A 88 0.25 4.12 -1.75
C ILE A 88 -0.78 4.57 -0.72
N VAL A 89 -1.71 3.69 -0.39
CA VAL A 89 -2.74 3.93 0.63
C VAL A 89 -2.26 3.35 1.95
N ALA A 90 -2.04 4.19 2.97
CA ALA A 90 -1.61 3.79 4.31
C ALA A 90 -2.77 3.76 5.33
N VAL A 91 -3.99 3.52 4.86
CA VAL A 91 -5.21 3.49 5.66
C VAL A 91 -5.55 2.06 6.10
N ILE A 92 -5.97 1.89 7.36
CA ILE A 92 -6.43 0.58 7.82
C ILE A 92 -7.78 0.19 7.20
N ALA A 93 -7.81 -0.98 6.55
CA ALA A 93 -9.02 -1.62 6.05
C ALA A 93 -9.25 -2.92 6.85
N PRO A 94 -9.82 -2.83 8.07
CA PRO A 94 -9.72 -3.92 9.06
C PRO A 94 -10.58 -5.13 8.75
N PHE A 95 -11.65 -4.99 7.95
CA PHE A 95 -12.60 -6.06 7.69
C PHE A 95 -12.51 -6.56 6.24
N GLU A 96 -12.58 -7.88 6.05
CA GLU A 96 -12.56 -8.52 4.73
C GLU A 96 -13.73 -8.03 3.86
N LYS A 97 -14.91 -7.85 4.46
CA LYS A 97 -16.08 -7.29 3.76
C LYS A 97 -15.76 -5.94 3.10
N VAL A 98 -15.12 -5.03 3.83
CA VAL A 98 -14.75 -3.71 3.28
C VAL A 98 -13.71 -3.89 2.18
N ARG A 99 -12.68 -4.71 2.37
CA ARG A 99 -11.68 -4.97 1.33
C ARG A 99 -12.30 -5.49 0.02
N ASN A 100 -13.32 -6.35 0.12
CA ASN A 100 -14.07 -6.84 -1.04
C ASN A 100 -14.85 -5.72 -1.76
N GLU A 101 -15.39 -4.76 -1.02
CA GLU A 101 -16.05 -3.57 -1.61
C GLU A 101 -15.07 -2.64 -2.34
N LEU A 102 -13.80 -2.60 -1.91
CA LEU A 102 -12.75 -1.77 -2.55
C LEU A 102 -12.23 -2.39 -3.84
N GLN A 103 -12.27 -3.73 -3.98
CA GLN A 103 -11.77 -4.44 -5.15
C GLN A 103 -12.31 -3.92 -6.48
N PRO A 104 -13.64 -3.77 -6.71
CA PRO A 104 -14.17 -3.25 -7.97
C PRO A 104 -13.93 -1.74 -8.16
N ILE A 105 -13.50 -1.00 -7.13
CA ILE A 105 -13.33 0.45 -7.19
C ILE A 105 -11.93 0.82 -7.69
N CYS A 106 -10.89 0.18 -7.14
CA CYS A 106 -9.51 0.54 -7.41
C CYS A 106 -8.57 -0.65 -7.71
N ASP A 107 -9.08 -1.89 -7.70
CA ASP A 107 -8.30 -3.13 -7.88
C ASP A 107 -6.95 -3.09 -7.13
N PRO A 108 -6.98 -2.90 -5.78
CA PRO A 108 -5.76 -2.61 -5.04
C PRO A 108 -4.84 -3.84 -4.96
N ARG A 109 -3.54 -3.58 -4.96
CA ARG A 109 -2.49 -4.51 -4.55
C ARG A 109 -2.40 -4.50 -3.03
N TRP A 110 -2.78 -5.59 -2.38
CA TRP A 110 -2.80 -5.68 -0.92
C TRP A 110 -1.41 -6.02 -0.39
N VAL A 111 -0.83 -5.10 0.38
CA VAL A 111 0.42 -5.35 1.12
C VAL A 111 0.09 -5.46 2.60
N HIS A 112 0.30 -6.63 3.17
CA HIS A 112 0.08 -6.85 4.60
C HIS A 112 1.34 -6.52 5.40
N ILE A 113 1.25 -5.51 6.27
CA ILE A 113 2.29 -5.15 7.21
C ILE A 113 1.99 -5.86 8.54
N LYS A 114 2.70 -6.96 8.79
CA LYS A 114 2.48 -7.79 9.97
C LYS A 114 3.34 -7.27 11.13
N ARG A 115 2.70 -7.06 12.27
CA ARG A 115 3.34 -6.69 13.55
C ARG A 115 2.44 -7.14 14.69
N ASP A 116 2.97 -8.02 15.52
CA ASP A 116 2.28 -8.68 16.62
C ASP A 116 2.39 -7.82 17.89
N GLY A 117 1.58 -8.14 18.91
CA GLY A 117 1.60 -7.43 20.20
C GLY A 117 0.99 -6.02 20.18
N LEU A 118 0.46 -5.56 19.04
CA LEU A 118 -0.20 -4.26 18.94
C LEU A 118 -1.62 -4.32 19.50
N ASN A 119 -1.87 -3.59 20.59
CA ASN A 119 -3.19 -3.39 21.21
C ASN A 119 -3.85 -2.11 20.68
N GLY A 120 -4.05 -2.03 19.36
CA GLY A 120 -4.65 -0.86 18.72
C GLY A 120 -6.18 -0.79 18.91
N ALA A 121 -6.73 0.42 18.79
CA ALA A 121 -8.17 0.70 18.84
C ALA A 121 -8.96 0.08 17.67
N ASP A 122 -8.28 -0.46 16.67
CA ASP A 122 -8.90 -1.00 15.45
C ASP A 122 -9.29 -2.48 15.56
N ARG A 123 -9.46 -2.99 16.78
CA ARG A 123 -9.94 -4.35 17.00
C ARG A 123 -11.47 -4.42 16.90
N PRO A 124 -12.04 -5.46 16.28
CA PRO A 124 -11.33 -6.58 15.65
C PRO A 124 -10.69 -6.19 14.29
N TYR A 125 -9.48 -6.69 14.04
CA TYR A 125 -8.78 -6.61 12.76
C TYR A 125 -8.74 -8.02 12.16
N GLU A 126 -9.22 -8.15 10.93
CA GLU A 126 -9.18 -9.38 10.14
C GLU A 126 -8.01 -9.25 9.15
N PRO A 127 -6.90 -9.99 9.34
CA PRO A 127 -5.81 -10.00 8.37
C PRO A 127 -6.29 -10.38 6.96
N PRO A 128 -5.69 -9.84 5.89
CA PRO A 128 -6.03 -10.25 4.53
C PRO A 128 -5.71 -11.74 4.34
N THR A 129 -6.64 -12.51 3.79
CA THR A 129 -6.49 -13.95 3.54
C THR A 129 -5.55 -14.25 2.37
N LYS A 130 -5.46 -13.34 1.40
CA LYS A 130 -4.62 -13.46 0.18
C LYS A 130 -3.99 -12.11 -0.19
N PRO A 131 -3.05 -11.59 0.60
CA PRO A 131 -2.32 -10.38 0.22
C PRO A 131 -1.43 -10.64 -1.02
N ASP A 132 -1.23 -9.62 -1.85
CA ASP A 132 -0.28 -9.65 -2.97
C ASP A 132 1.18 -9.66 -2.46
N PHE A 133 1.43 -9.08 -1.28
CA PHE A 133 2.76 -9.03 -0.65
C PHE A 133 2.65 -8.94 0.88
N VAL A 134 3.70 -9.39 1.59
CA VAL A 134 3.76 -9.34 3.06
C VAL A 134 5.10 -8.75 3.48
N ILE A 135 5.07 -7.79 4.40
CA ILE A 135 6.24 -7.28 5.10
C ILE A 135 6.05 -7.63 6.58
N ASP A 136 6.89 -8.53 7.12
CA ASP A 136 6.79 -9.00 8.49
C ASP A 136 7.73 -8.22 9.43
N ASN A 137 7.22 -7.12 9.98
CA ASN A 137 7.94 -6.27 10.92
C ASN A 137 8.12 -6.93 12.30
N ASN A 138 7.72 -8.19 12.51
CA ASN A 138 8.12 -8.94 13.70
C ASN A 138 9.55 -9.45 13.62
N VAL A 139 10.04 -9.71 12.41
CA VAL A 139 11.35 -10.31 12.17
C VAL A 139 12.31 -9.37 11.44
N LEU A 140 11.77 -8.45 10.64
CA LEU A 140 12.57 -7.47 9.91
C LEU A 140 12.90 -6.27 10.78
N SER A 141 14.12 -5.75 10.62
CA SER A 141 14.45 -4.38 10.99
C SER A 141 13.66 -3.37 10.13
N ILE A 142 13.61 -2.11 10.57
CA ILE A 142 12.94 -1.04 9.82
C ILE A 142 13.57 -0.89 8.43
N GLU A 143 14.90 -0.90 8.35
CA GLU A 143 15.63 -0.76 7.09
C GLU A 143 15.33 -1.91 6.12
N GLU A 144 15.31 -3.16 6.60
CA GLU A 144 14.96 -4.30 5.76
C GLU A 144 13.51 -4.23 5.26
N GLY A 145 12.57 -3.77 6.10
CA GLY A 145 11.19 -3.53 5.69
C GLY A 145 11.08 -2.46 4.60
N ILE A 146 11.83 -1.36 4.73
CA ILE A 146 11.90 -0.30 3.71
C ILE A 146 12.47 -0.86 2.41
N ASN A 147 13.57 -1.61 2.46
CA ASN A 147 14.19 -2.21 1.30
C ASN A 147 13.26 -3.21 0.58
N GLN A 148 12.47 -4.00 1.32
CA GLN A 148 11.44 -4.85 0.73
C GLN A 148 10.33 -4.04 0.04
N MET A 149 9.88 -2.95 0.67
CA MET A 149 8.88 -2.06 0.06
C MET A 149 9.40 -1.42 -1.24
N ILE A 150 10.64 -0.91 -1.24
CA ILE A 150 11.28 -0.36 -2.44
C ILE A 150 11.39 -1.41 -3.54
N SER A 151 11.89 -2.60 -3.20
CA SER A 151 12.01 -3.73 -4.14
C SER A 151 10.66 -4.12 -4.75
N TYR A 152 9.60 -4.14 -3.93
CA TYR A 152 8.24 -4.38 -4.39
C TYR A 152 7.75 -3.31 -5.37
N LEU A 153 7.98 -2.03 -5.07
CA LEU A 153 7.57 -0.92 -5.95
C LEU A 153 8.34 -0.88 -7.27
N ARG A 154 9.64 -1.24 -7.26
CA ARG A 154 10.46 -1.36 -8.49
C ARG A 154 9.89 -2.33 -9.51
N ALA A 155 9.16 -3.37 -9.08
CA ALA A 155 8.49 -4.28 -10.00
C ALA A 155 7.50 -3.57 -10.94
N PHE A 156 7.00 -2.38 -10.55
CA PHE A 156 6.08 -1.58 -11.36
C PHE A 156 6.78 -0.62 -12.33
N GLU A 157 8.11 -0.42 -12.23
CA GLU A 157 8.89 0.36 -13.21
C GLU A 157 8.90 -0.32 -14.59
N ILE A 158 8.90 -1.66 -14.60
CA ILE A 158 8.99 -2.49 -15.81
C ILE A 158 7.64 -2.59 -16.54
N CYS A 159 6.53 -2.35 -15.83
CA CYS A 159 5.18 -2.45 -16.38
C CYS A 159 4.68 -1.12 -16.95
N THR A 160 5.34 -0.65 -18.00
CA THR A 160 4.78 0.37 -18.92
C THR A 160 3.81 -0.25 -19.94
N GLY A 161 2.99 -1.19 -19.45
CA GLY A 161 1.89 -1.91 -20.09
C GLY A 161 1.17 -2.71 -18.99
N GLU A 162 -0.12 -3.03 -19.16
CA GLU A 162 -1.01 -3.57 -18.11
C GLU A 162 -0.28 -4.53 -17.12
N PRO A 163 -0.35 -4.28 -15.80
CA PRO A 163 0.35 -5.11 -14.83
C PRO A 163 -0.27 -6.51 -14.80
N LYS A 164 0.35 -7.45 -15.51
CA LYS A 164 0.10 -8.88 -15.30
C LYS A 164 0.37 -9.17 -13.82
N ARG A 165 -0.61 -9.74 -13.12
CA ARG A 165 -0.43 -10.31 -11.77
C ARG A 165 0.83 -11.18 -11.82
N MET A 166 1.93 -10.71 -11.23
CA MET A 166 3.17 -11.49 -11.23
C MET A 166 2.92 -12.75 -10.41
N PRO A 167 3.27 -13.94 -10.92
CA PRO A 167 3.22 -15.14 -10.11
C PRO A 167 4.22 -14.99 -8.96
N ILE A 168 3.73 -15.17 -7.75
CA ILE A 168 4.52 -15.16 -6.52
C ILE A 168 5.61 -16.24 -6.67
N LYS A 169 6.88 -15.83 -6.78
CA LYS A 169 7.99 -16.76 -6.59
C LYS A 169 7.99 -17.11 -5.10
N LYS A 170 7.63 -18.36 -4.80
CA LYS A 170 7.88 -18.94 -3.46
C LYS A 170 9.37 -18.81 -3.16
N GLU A 171 9.69 -18.39 -1.95
CA GLU A 171 11.05 -18.22 -1.43
C GLU A 171 11.97 -19.38 -1.82
N GLY A 172 13.21 -19.06 -2.22
CA GLY A 172 14.27 -20.07 -2.37
C GLY A 172 15.11 -20.07 -3.64
N THR A 173 15.20 -18.98 -4.42
CA THR A 173 16.19 -18.91 -5.52
C THR A 173 17.27 -17.87 -5.23
N VAL A 174 18.42 -18.37 -4.76
CA VAL A 174 19.69 -17.64 -4.75
C VAL A 174 20.02 -17.23 -6.18
N ILE A 175 20.08 -15.92 -6.44
CA ILE A 175 20.60 -15.42 -7.71
C ILE A 175 22.13 -15.53 -7.62
N LYS A 176 22.70 -16.52 -8.33
CA LYS A 176 24.12 -16.48 -8.68
C LYS A 176 24.27 -15.42 -9.77
N VAL A 177 25.02 -14.38 -9.46
CA VAL A 177 25.48 -13.39 -10.43
C VAL A 177 26.52 -14.10 -11.30
N GLY A 178 26.24 -14.15 -12.60
CA GLY A 178 27.19 -14.51 -13.65
C GLY A 178 27.41 -13.31 -14.55
#